data_AF-K1V8N4-F1
#
_entry.id   AF-K1V8N4-F1
#
_cell.length_a   1.000
_cell.length_b   1.000
_cell.length_c   1.000
_cell.angle_alpha   90.00
_cell.angle_beta   90.00
_cell.angle_gamma   90.00
#
_symmetry.space_group_name_H-M   'P 1'
#
loop_
_entity.id
_entity.type
_entity.pdbx_description
1 polymer ?
#
loop_
_entity_poly.entity_id
_entity_poly.type
_entity_poly.pdbx_seq_one_letter_code
_entity_poly.pdbx_strand_id
1 'polypeptide(L)'
;MLTTTMVLGLTPCIPCVKQVKAESSWKLVWSDEFDGDSLNTNVWTRETGGSDGGGWGNNELQYYTDRTENSYVSDGTLKIVAKRENYSNCRFTSARLKTDR
;
A
#
# COMPACT_ATOMS: atom_id res chain seq x y z
N MET A 1 3.05 -24.80 60.02
CA MET A 1 2.66 -25.53 58.79
C MET A 1 3.16 -24.72 57.61
N LEU A 2 4.17 -25.23 56.90
CA LEU A 2 4.73 -24.63 55.68
C LEU A 2 3.85 -25.03 54.50
N THR A 3 3.53 -24.09 53.62
CA THR A 3 3.10 -24.40 52.25
C THR A 3 3.82 -23.47 51.28
N THR A 4 4.89 -23.97 50.68
CA THR A 4 5.61 -23.35 49.57
C THR A 4 5.04 -23.91 48.27
N THR A 5 4.37 -23.06 47.48
CA THR A 5 3.86 -23.44 46.16
C THR A 5 4.96 -23.20 45.14
N MET A 6 5.46 -24.27 44.54
CA MET A 6 6.46 -24.25 43.46
C MET A 6 5.73 -24.10 42.12
N VAL A 7 5.89 -22.96 41.45
CA VAL A 7 5.36 -22.74 40.10
C VAL A 7 6.41 -23.20 39.10
N LEU A 8 6.14 -24.31 38.41
CA LEU A 8 6.96 -24.79 37.30
C LEU A 8 6.67 -23.91 36.08
N GLY A 9 7.54 -22.93 35.82
CA GLY A 9 7.48 -22.11 34.60
C GLY A 9 7.95 -22.92 33.40
N LEU A 10 7.03 -23.27 32.50
CA LEU A 10 7.34 -23.73 31.14
C LEU A 10 7.80 -22.52 30.32
N THR A 11 9.10 -22.31 30.21
CA THR A 11 9.68 -21.30 29.31
C THR A 11 9.55 -21.81 27.87
N PRO A 12 8.75 -21.18 26.99
CA PRO A 12 8.72 -21.56 25.59
C PRO A 12 10.10 -21.29 24.97
N CYS A 13 10.69 -22.31 24.35
CA CYS A 13 11.89 -22.17 23.55
C CYS A 13 11.54 -21.30 22.34
N ILE A 14 12.00 -20.05 22.33
CA ILE A 14 11.81 -19.14 21.21
C ILE A 14 12.60 -19.72 20.03
N PRO A 15 11.96 -20.00 18.88
CA PRO A 15 12.68 -20.46 17.70
C PRO A 15 13.69 -19.40 17.28
N CYS A 16 14.95 -19.81 17.12
CA CYS A 16 16.01 -18.97 16.58
C CYS A 16 15.67 -18.60 15.14
N VAL A 17 15.15 -17.39 14.94
CA VAL A 17 14.90 -16.84 13.61
C VAL A 17 16.26 -16.42 13.05
N LYS A 18 16.73 -17.10 11.99
CA LYS A 18 17.92 -16.65 11.26
C LYS A 18 17.61 -15.30 10.60
N GLN A 19 18.14 -14.22 11.15
CA GLN A 19 18.14 -12.94 10.46
C GLN A 19 19.07 -13.02 9.26
N VAL A 20 18.50 -12.94 8.07
CA VAL A 20 19.26 -12.75 6.83
C VAL A 20 19.66 -11.28 6.78
N LYS A 21 20.97 -11.02 6.86
CA LYS A 21 21.53 -9.67 6.70
C LYS A 21 21.48 -9.32 5.21
N ALA A 22 20.83 -8.21 4.87
CA ALA A 22 20.86 -7.69 3.50
C ALA A 22 22.31 -7.36 3.09
N GLU A 23 22.67 -7.66 1.84
CA GLU A 23 23.97 -7.35 1.24
C GLU A 23 24.32 -5.87 1.41
N SER A 24 25.50 -5.57 1.96
CA SER A 24 25.86 -4.24 2.44
C SER A 24 26.26 -3.24 1.35
N SER A 25 26.17 -3.61 0.07
CA SER A 25 26.54 -2.78 -1.06
C SER A 25 25.41 -1.89 -1.58
N TRP A 26 24.17 -2.11 -1.13
CA TRP A 26 23.01 -1.32 -1.54
C TRP A 26 22.56 -0.36 -0.45
N LYS A 27 22.28 0.90 -0.84
CA LYS A 27 21.69 1.91 0.03
C LYS A 27 20.25 2.13 -0.38
N LEU A 28 19.32 1.96 0.55
CA LEU A 28 17.92 2.35 0.35
C LEU A 28 17.85 3.86 0.11
N VAL A 29 17.28 4.26 -1.03
CA VAL A 29 17.14 5.67 -1.42
C VAL A 29 15.72 6.20 -1.23
N TRP A 30 14.73 5.33 -1.29
CA TRP A 30 13.31 5.67 -1.13
C TRP A 30 12.49 4.40 -0.89
N SER A 31 11.51 4.48 0.01
CA SER A 31 10.45 3.48 0.20
C SER A 31 9.20 4.13 0.80
N ASP A 32 8.08 3.42 0.70
CA ASP A 32 6.86 3.68 1.45
C ASP A 32 6.28 2.32 1.89
N GLU A 33 6.12 2.13 3.19
CA GLU A 33 5.63 0.89 3.79
C GLU A 33 4.09 0.90 3.94
N PHE A 34 3.44 2.05 3.72
CA PHE A 34 1.98 2.21 3.82
C PHE A 34 1.38 1.84 5.18
N ASP A 35 2.14 2.06 6.26
CA ASP A 35 1.70 1.78 7.65
C ASP A 35 0.74 2.83 8.23
N GLY A 36 0.48 3.93 7.52
CA GLY A 36 -0.44 4.98 7.96
C GLY A 36 -1.91 4.68 7.65
N ASP A 37 -2.83 5.49 8.18
CA ASP A 37 -4.28 5.35 7.93
C ASP A 37 -4.75 6.05 6.64
N SER A 38 -3.83 6.66 5.88
CA SER A 38 -4.16 7.37 4.64
C SER A 38 -2.95 7.45 3.70
N LEU A 39 -3.22 7.71 2.41
CA LEU A 39 -2.17 7.90 1.42
C LEU A 39 -1.36 9.16 1.73
N ASN A 40 -0.03 9.04 1.83
CA ASN A 40 0.85 10.18 2.05
C ASN A 40 0.95 11.06 0.80
N THR A 41 0.17 12.14 0.75
CA THR A 41 0.14 13.08 -0.39
C THR A 41 1.36 13.98 -0.50
N ASN A 42 2.30 13.94 0.46
CA ASN A 42 3.59 14.61 0.31
C ASN A 42 4.56 13.81 -0.56
N VAL A 43 4.25 12.54 -0.81
CA VAL A 43 5.09 11.62 -1.60
C VAL A 43 4.35 11.17 -2.85
N TRP A 44 3.06 10.88 -2.74
CA TRP A 44 2.23 10.40 -3.84
C TRP A 44 1.30 11.48 -4.38
N THR A 45 1.47 11.79 -5.66
CA THR A 45 0.58 12.67 -6.41
C THR A 45 -0.37 11.84 -7.28
N ARG A 46 -1.68 12.11 -7.16
CA ARG A 46 -2.73 11.46 -7.96
C ARG A 46 -2.88 12.16 -9.31
N GLU A 47 -2.85 11.39 -10.39
CA GLU A 47 -3.14 11.89 -11.74
C GLU A 47 -4.59 11.62 -12.11
N THR A 48 -5.26 12.62 -12.68
CA THR A 48 -6.68 12.55 -13.07
C THR A 48 -6.86 12.71 -14.57
N GLY A 49 -7.75 11.93 -15.18
CA GLY A 49 -8.04 11.99 -16.61
C GLY A 49 -8.25 10.60 -17.20
N GLY A 50 -8.54 10.50 -18.50
CA GLY A 50 -8.82 9.19 -19.13
C GLY A 50 -9.81 9.22 -20.27
N SER A 51 -10.65 10.25 -20.30
CA SER A 51 -11.77 10.38 -21.25
C SER A 51 -11.39 10.88 -22.64
N ASP A 52 -10.14 11.31 -22.83
CA ASP A 52 -9.70 11.84 -24.11
C ASP A 52 -9.59 10.71 -25.12
N GLY A 53 -9.85 10.99 -26.41
CA GLY A 53 -10.13 10.04 -27.49
C GLY A 53 -9.08 8.97 -27.83
N GLY A 54 -8.08 8.74 -26.98
CA GLY A 54 -7.13 7.64 -27.04
C GLY A 54 -6.68 7.11 -25.67
N GLY A 55 -7.38 7.46 -24.57
CA GLY A 55 -7.18 6.95 -23.21
C GLY A 55 -5.71 6.86 -22.79
N TRP A 56 -5.11 7.97 -22.34
CA TRP A 56 -3.70 8.10 -21.91
C TRP A 56 -2.64 7.48 -22.86
N GLY A 57 -2.99 7.22 -24.13
CA GLY A 57 -2.09 6.78 -25.19
C GLY A 57 -2.28 5.33 -25.64
N ASN A 58 -3.11 4.53 -24.95
CA ASN A 58 -3.27 3.09 -25.20
C ASN A 58 -4.73 2.63 -25.25
N ASN A 59 -5.67 3.53 -25.58
CA ASN A 59 -7.11 3.26 -25.67
C ASN A 59 -7.70 2.72 -24.36
N GLU A 60 -7.21 3.23 -23.23
CA GLU A 60 -7.71 2.88 -21.90
C GLU A 60 -9.20 3.23 -21.75
N LEU A 61 -9.94 2.38 -21.04
CA LEU A 61 -11.39 2.53 -20.85
C LEU A 61 -11.76 3.22 -19.53
N GLN A 62 -10.77 3.42 -18.66
CA GLN A 62 -10.91 3.97 -17.33
C GLN A 62 -10.65 5.48 -17.30
N TYR A 63 -11.34 6.15 -16.40
CA TYR A 63 -10.96 7.47 -15.94
C TYR A 63 -10.19 7.35 -14.63
N TYR A 64 -8.94 7.81 -14.59
CA TYR A 64 -8.20 7.93 -13.34
C TYR A 64 -8.74 9.08 -12.52
N THR A 65 -9.03 8.83 -11.23
CA THR A 65 -9.56 9.84 -10.30
C THR A 65 -8.64 10.00 -9.10
N ASP A 66 -8.84 11.10 -8.37
CA ASP A 66 -8.20 11.39 -7.10
C ASP A 66 -9.01 10.90 -5.88
N ARG A 67 -10.13 10.19 -6.14
CA ARG A 67 -11.07 9.77 -5.10
C ARG A 67 -10.55 8.61 -4.26
N THR A 68 -10.97 8.57 -3.00
CA THR A 68 -10.60 7.50 -2.05
C THR A 68 -11.17 6.14 -2.44
N GLU A 69 -12.22 6.08 -3.26
CA GLU A 69 -12.74 4.82 -3.79
C GLU A 69 -11.78 4.13 -4.76
N ASN A 70 -10.84 4.88 -5.35
CA ASN A 70 -9.89 4.36 -6.32
C ASN A 70 -8.46 4.25 -5.78
N SER A 71 -8.07 5.05 -4.77
CA SER A 71 -6.80 4.88 -4.07
C SER A 71 -6.83 5.29 -2.60
N TYR A 72 -6.46 4.37 -1.72
CA TYR A 72 -6.40 4.59 -0.27
C TYR A 72 -5.41 3.63 0.38
N VAL A 73 -4.99 3.96 1.60
CA VAL A 73 -4.16 3.10 2.43
C VAL A 73 -5.00 2.62 3.62
N SER A 74 -4.88 1.35 3.96
CA SER A 74 -5.35 0.77 5.22
C SER A 74 -4.52 -0.48 5.50
N ASP A 75 -4.59 -1.06 6.70
CA ASP A 75 -4.06 -2.41 6.97
C ASP A 75 -2.64 -2.67 6.42
N GLY A 76 -1.73 -1.70 6.56
CA GLY A 76 -0.33 -1.79 6.11
C GLY A 76 -0.13 -1.90 4.59
N THR A 77 -1.11 -1.50 3.77
CA THR A 77 -1.06 -1.67 2.32
C THR A 77 -1.79 -0.56 1.56
N LEU A 78 -1.22 -0.18 0.41
CA LEU A 78 -1.88 0.63 -0.61
C LEU A 78 -2.91 -0.20 -1.39
N LYS A 79 -4.13 0.32 -1.53
CA LYS A 79 -5.18 -0.21 -2.39
C LYS A 79 -5.32 0.70 -3.61
N ILE A 80 -5.19 0.09 -4.80
CA ILE A 80 -5.61 0.70 -6.06
C ILE A 80 -6.79 -0.13 -6.56
N VAL A 81 -7.94 0.51 -6.72
CA VAL A 81 -9.18 -0.16 -7.05
C VAL A 81 -9.70 0.35 -8.39
N ALA A 82 -9.71 -0.54 -9.37
CA ALA A 82 -10.44 -0.33 -10.61
C ALA A 82 -11.92 -0.67 -10.38
N LYS A 83 -12.82 0.25 -10.71
CA LYS A 83 -14.27 0.07 -10.50
C LYS A 83 -15.00 0.21 -11.83
N ARG A 84 -15.99 -0.66 -12.07
CA ARG A 84 -16.94 -0.46 -13.16
C ARG A 84 -17.98 0.56 -12.71
N GLU A 85 -17.86 1.78 -13.20
CA GLU A 85 -18.82 2.86 -12.97
C GLU A 85 -18.78 3.84 -14.15
N ASN A 86 -19.90 4.48 -14.44
CA ASN A 86 -19.92 5.53 -15.45
C ASN A 86 -19.41 6.82 -14.82
N TYR A 87 -18.27 7.31 -15.31
CA TYR A 87 -17.65 8.53 -14.80
C TYR A 87 -16.92 9.26 -15.93
N SER A 88 -17.24 10.54 -16.13
CA SER A 88 -16.62 11.39 -17.16
C SER A 88 -16.53 10.72 -18.55
N ASN A 89 -17.63 10.12 -19.02
CA ASN A 89 -17.73 9.37 -20.30
C ASN A 89 -16.93 8.06 -20.39
N CYS A 90 -16.26 7.63 -19.31
CA CYS A 90 -15.64 6.32 -19.20
C CYS A 90 -16.57 5.35 -18.47
N ARG A 91 -16.40 4.04 -18.74
CA ARG A 91 -17.19 2.95 -18.10
C ARG A 91 -16.49 2.32 -16.89
N PHE A 92 -15.28 2.79 -16.61
CA PHE A 92 -14.46 2.36 -15.49
C PHE A 92 -13.78 3.57 -14.86
N THR A 93 -13.39 3.41 -13.61
CA THR A 93 -12.49 4.33 -12.91
C THR A 93 -11.33 3.56 -12.31
N SER A 94 -10.22 4.23 -12.08
CA SER A 94 -9.06 3.67 -11.38
C SER A 94 -8.26 4.79 -10.73
N ALA A 95 -7.07 4.49 -10.21
CA ALA A 95 -6.10 5.47 -9.76
C ALA A 95 -4.77 5.32 -10.50
N ARG A 96 -4.08 6.45 -10.66
CA ARG A 96 -2.73 6.55 -11.20
C ARG A 96 -1.94 7.46 -10.28
N LEU A 97 -0.84 6.94 -9.74
CA LEU A 97 -0.02 7.62 -8.74
C LEU A 97 1.38 7.81 -9.29
N LYS A 98 1.99 8.96 -8.98
CA LYS A 98 3.41 9.21 -9.21
C LYS A 98 4.07 9.72 -7.94
N THR A 99 5.35 9.42 -7.79
CA THR A 99 6.20 10.05 -6.79
C THR A 99 6.81 11.30 -7.39
N ASP A 100 6.71 12.44 -6.71
CA ASP A 100 7.44 13.63 -7.12
C ASP A 100 8.91 13.51 -6.69
N ARG A 101 9.82 14.01 -7.54
CA ARG A 101 11.27 13.85 -7.40
C ARG A 101 11.90 14.84 -6.43
#